data_AF-A0A1Q7AK63-F1
#
_entry.id   AF-A0A1Q7AK63-F1
#
_cell.length_a   1.000
_cell.length_b   1.000
_cell.length_c   1.000
_cell.angle_alpha   90.00
_cell.angle_beta   90.00
_cell.angle_gamma   90.00
#
_symmetry.space_group_name_H-M   'P 1'
#
loop_
_entity.id
_entity.type
_entity.pdbx_description
1 polymer ?
#
loop_
_entity_poly.entity_id
_entity_poly.type
_entity_poly.pdbx_seq_one_letter_code
_entity_poly.pdbx_strand_id
1 'polypeptide(L)'
;MVDALSRARRWLKAPSGRIIDLRPAHVVPDVELGLPDGSIAHVGGLLVDDERRQRHLAADLAVLTVVRRRLLSVTGEQEFSFYRYPDSADELRDYIATKWQHTHLDAVTHRRAGEMMRADPDARLWLREQVAIRTLLPEARS
;
A
#
# COMPACT_ATOMS: atom_id res chain seq x y z
N MET A 1 -3.38 -9.02 -15.66
CA MET A 1 -3.63 -9.62 -14.33
C MET A 1 -4.77 -10.65 -14.33
N VAL A 2 -5.96 -10.39 -14.91
CA VAL A 2 -7.07 -11.39 -14.99
C VAL A 2 -6.61 -12.74 -15.54
N ASP A 3 -5.86 -12.74 -16.64
CA ASP A 3 -5.32 -13.96 -17.21
C ASP A 3 -4.35 -14.67 -16.24
N ALA A 4 -3.44 -13.94 -15.59
CA ALA A 4 -2.54 -14.50 -14.59
C ALA A 4 -3.29 -15.20 -13.44
N LEU A 5 -4.33 -14.59 -12.88
CA LEU A 5 -5.19 -15.19 -11.86
C LEU A 5 -5.92 -16.45 -12.39
N SER A 6 -6.41 -16.38 -13.63
CA SER A 6 -7.08 -17.51 -14.28
C SER A 6 -6.13 -18.68 -14.53
N ARG A 7 -4.88 -18.41 -14.91
CA ARG A 7 -3.84 -19.43 -15.08
C ARG A 7 -3.40 -20.02 -13.74
N ALA A 8 -3.15 -19.18 -12.74
CA ALA A 8 -2.77 -19.60 -11.40
C ALA A 8 -3.82 -20.56 -10.82
N ARG A 9 -5.11 -20.28 -11.00
CA ARG A 9 -6.22 -21.18 -10.60
C ARG A 9 -6.04 -22.60 -11.13
N ARG A 10 -5.56 -22.78 -12.36
CA ARG A 10 -5.39 -24.11 -12.97
C ARG A 10 -4.31 -24.95 -12.29
N TRP A 11 -3.40 -24.31 -11.55
CA TRP A 11 -2.29 -24.97 -10.86
C TRP A 11 -2.58 -25.21 -9.37
N LEU A 12 -3.65 -24.61 -8.83
CA LEU A 12 -4.03 -24.79 -7.44
C LEU A 12 -4.59 -26.21 -7.22
N LYS A 13 -4.04 -26.92 -6.26
CA LYS A 13 -4.59 -28.20 -5.79
C LYS A 13 -5.85 -27.91 -4.98
N ALA A 14 -7.02 -28.25 -5.51
CA ALA A 14 -8.25 -28.21 -4.74
C ALA A 14 -8.20 -29.25 -3.60
N PRO A 15 -8.83 -28.98 -2.43
CA PRO A 15 -9.59 -27.79 -2.06
C PRO A 15 -8.76 -26.70 -1.35
N SER A 16 -7.46 -26.95 -1.09
CA SER A 16 -6.65 -26.13 -0.18
C SER A 16 -5.76 -25.08 -0.85
N GLY A 17 -5.58 -25.16 -2.17
CA GLY A 17 -4.76 -24.23 -2.92
C GLY A 17 -5.30 -22.81 -2.83
N ARG A 18 -4.43 -21.84 -2.52
CA ARG A 18 -4.79 -20.44 -2.33
C ARG A 18 -3.92 -19.55 -3.22
N ILE A 19 -4.46 -18.40 -3.62
CA ILE A 19 -3.68 -17.28 -4.12
C ILE A 19 -3.65 -16.22 -3.03
N ILE A 20 -2.47 -15.73 -2.72
CA ILE A 20 -2.27 -14.58 -1.85
C ILE A 20 -2.01 -13.38 -2.76
N ASP A 21 -2.96 -12.45 -2.78
CA ASP A 21 -2.82 -11.15 -3.46
C ASP A 21 -2.27 -10.15 -2.43
N LEU A 22 -1.04 -9.68 -2.65
CA LEU A 22 -0.30 -8.78 -1.75
C LEU A 22 -0.02 -7.47 -2.49
N ARG A 23 -0.62 -6.36 -2.03
CA ARG A 23 -0.50 -5.05 -2.67
C ARG A 23 -0.58 -3.92 -1.65
N PRO A 24 -0.10 -2.70 -1.96
CA PRO A 24 -0.37 -1.53 -1.10
C PRO A 24 -1.87 -1.43 -0.76
N ALA A 25 -2.25 -1.13 0.48
CA ALA A 25 -3.67 -0.98 0.86
C ALA A 25 -4.25 0.33 0.31
N HIS A 26 -3.45 1.38 0.34
CA HIS A 26 -3.79 2.68 -0.22
C HIS A 26 -2.92 3.00 -1.44
N VAL A 27 -3.55 3.62 -2.44
CA VAL A 27 -2.85 4.10 -3.64
C VAL A 27 -1.84 5.18 -3.27
N VAL A 28 -2.22 6.07 -2.35
CA VAL A 28 -1.44 7.21 -1.87
C VAL A 28 -1.07 6.97 -0.41
N PRO A 29 0.22 6.75 -0.10
CA PRO A 29 0.70 6.68 1.28
C PRO A 29 0.68 8.04 1.97
N ASP A 30 0.48 8.01 3.30
CA ASP A 30 0.51 9.20 4.16
C ASP A 30 1.87 9.37 4.83
N VAL A 31 2.26 10.64 4.98
CA VAL A 31 3.34 11.10 5.85
C VAL A 31 2.70 11.71 7.09
N GLU A 32 3.15 11.26 8.25
CA GLU A 32 2.56 11.58 9.53
C GLU A 32 3.67 11.87 10.55
N LEU A 33 3.29 12.51 11.65
CA LEU A 33 4.18 12.83 12.75
C LEU A 33 3.55 12.28 14.05
N GLY A 34 4.25 11.37 14.72
CA GLY A 34 3.89 10.92 16.05
C GLY A 34 4.34 11.95 17.09
N LEU A 35 3.40 12.48 17.86
CA LEU A 35 3.64 13.50 18.88
C LEU A 35 3.92 12.86 20.25
N PRO A 36 4.59 13.56 21.18
CA PRO A 36 4.95 13.03 22.50
C PRO A 36 3.73 12.64 23.36
N ASP A 37 2.57 13.25 23.12
CA ASP A 37 1.31 12.93 23.78
C ASP A 37 0.62 11.66 23.23
N GLY A 38 1.26 10.98 22.27
CA GLY A 38 0.75 9.79 21.60
C GLY A 38 -0.24 10.08 20.47
N SER A 39 -0.53 11.35 20.19
CA SER A 39 -1.37 11.74 19.05
C SER A 39 -0.59 11.70 17.74
N ILE A 40 -1.32 11.66 16.62
CA ILE A 40 -0.76 11.58 15.27
C ILE A 40 -1.19 12.83 14.51
N ALA A 41 -0.21 13.60 14.04
CA ALA A 41 -0.45 14.76 13.20
C ALA A 41 -0.19 14.41 11.72
N HIS A 42 -1.16 14.69 10.86
CA HIS A 42 -1.01 14.47 9.42
C HIS A 42 -0.14 15.57 8.79
N VAL A 43 0.94 15.16 8.13
CA VAL A 43 1.87 16.06 7.43
C VAL A 43 1.40 16.27 5.99
N GLY A 44 1.06 15.19 5.29
CA GLY A 44 0.59 15.22 3.90
C GLY A 44 0.58 13.83 3.27
N GLY A 45 0.14 13.75 2.01
CA GLY A 45 0.21 12.52 1.22
C GLY A 45 1.37 12.55 0.23
N LEU A 46 1.90 11.39 -0.12
CA LEU A 46 2.87 11.29 -1.22
C LEU A 46 2.21 11.57 -2.57
N LEU A 47 2.97 12.11 -3.51
CA LEU A 47 2.56 12.13 -4.90
C LEU A 47 2.80 10.76 -5.52
N VAL A 48 1.83 10.30 -6.29
CA VAL A 48 1.85 9.00 -6.96
C VAL A 48 1.49 9.20 -8.41
N ASP A 49 2.39 8.77 -9.30
CA ASP A 49 2.21 8.93 -10.74
C ASP A 49 1.01 8.13 -11.23
N ASP A 50 0.42 8.60 -12.34
CA ASP A 50 -0.75 7.98 -12.95
C ASP A 50 -0.51 6.51 -13.29
N GLU A 51 0.69 6.13 -13.72
CA GLU A 51 1.01 4.73 -14.03
C GLU A 51 0.80 3.83 -12.81
N ARG A 52 1.26 4.25 -11.63
CA ARG A 52 1.06 3.48 -10.39
C ARG A 52 -0.42 3.42 -10.00
N ARG A 53 -1.15 4.53 -10.14
CA ARG A 53 -2.62 4.56 -9.89
C ARG A 53 -3.37 3.61 -10.81
N GLN A 54 -3.04 3.64 -12.10
CA GLN A 54 -3.64 2.76 -13.12
C GLN A 54 -3.33 1.30 -12.85
N ARG A 55 -2.08 0.95 -12.48
CA ARG A 55 -1.73 -0.43 -12.11
C ARG A 55 -2.51 -0.92 -10.89
N HIS A 56 -2.70 -0.04 -9.89
CA HIS A 56 -3.49 -0.37 -8.70
C HIS A 56 -4.95 -0.64 -9.04
N LEU A 57 -5.58 0.28 -9.79
CA LEU A 57 -6.96 0.13 -10.26
C LEU A 57 -7.15 -1.11 -11.14
N ALA A 58 -6.24 -1.36 -12.08
CA ALA A 58 -6.30 -2.52 -12.97
C ALA A 58 -6.22 -3.84 -12.18
N ALA A 59 -5.48 -3.86 -11.08
CA ALA A 59 -5.37 -5.02 -10.21
C ALA A 59 -6.67 -5.29 -9.44
N ASP A 60 -7.32 -4.26 -8.90
CA ASP A 60 -8.63 -4.42 -8.25
C ASP A 60 -9.72 -4.86 -9.24
N LEU A 61 -9.74 -4.24 -10.42
CA LEU A 61 -10.66 -4.65 -11.49
C LEU A 61 -10.43 -6.12 -11.90
N ALA A 62 -9.18 -6.59 -11.88
CA ALA A 62 -8.87 -7.98 -12.20
C ALA A 62 -9.42 -8.95 -11.15
N VAL A 63 -9.27 -8.63 -9.86
CA VAL A 63 -9.84 -9.43 -8.75
C VAL A 63 -11.37 -9.44 -8.84
N LEU A 64 -12.00 -8.27 -9.00
CA LEU A 64 -13.44 -8.16 -9.17
C LEU A 64 -13.94 -8.99 -10.36
N THR A 65 -13.19 -8.99 -11.47
CA THR A 65 -13.55 -9.75 -12.67
C THR A 65 -13.55 -11.26 -12.43
N VAL A 66 -12.52 -11.81 -11.77
CA VAL A 66 -12.45 -13.25 -11.50
C VAL A 66 -13.49 -13.70 -10.46
N VAL A 67 -13.82 -12.84 -9.50
CA VAL A 67 -14.90 -13.07 -8.53
C VAL A 67 -16.25 -13.07 -9.21
N ARG A 68 -16.57 -12.04 -10.03
CA ARG A 68 -17.84 -12.00 -10.78
C ARG A 68 -18.02 -13.20 -11.71
N ARG A 69 -16.92 -13.71 -12.27
CA ARG A 69 -16.91 -14.91 -13.11
C ARG A 69 -16.93 -16.22 -12.34
N ARG A 70 -17.05 -16.19 -11.00
CA ARG A 70 -17.06 -17.39 -10.14
C ARG A 70 -15.84 -18.28 -10.34
N LEU A 71 -14.69 -17.66 -10.62
CA LEU A 71 -13.43 -18.39 -10.82
C LEU A 71 -12.68 -18.50 -9.50
N LEU A 72 -12.73 -17.45 -8.70
CA LEU A 72 -12.05 -17.33 -7.42
C LEU A 72 -13.00 -16.60 -6.47
N SER A 73 -12.98 -16.96 -5.19
CA SER A 73 -13.66 -16.22 -4.13
C SER A 73 -12.65 -15.59 -3.18
N VAL A 74 -12.92 -14.37 -2.71
CA VAL A 74 -12.14 -13.75 -1.63
C VAL A 74 -12.65 -14.33 -0.31
N THR A 75 -11.77 -14.95 0.47
CA THR A 75 -12.14 -15.58 1.75
C THR A 75 -11.52 -14.91 2.97
N GLY A 76 -10.69 -13.91 2.75
CA GLY A 76 -10.05 -13.15 3.81
C GLY A 76 -9.35 -11.94 3.25
N GLU A 77 -9.42 -10.85 3.98
CA GLU A 77 -8.72 -9.61 3.72
C GLU A 77 -8.14 -9.12 5.03
N GLN A 78 -6.86 -8.75 5.00
CA GLN A 78 -6.13 -8.23 6.15
C GLN A 78 -5.27 -7.07 5.68
N GLU A 79 -5.11 -6.07 6.52
CA GLU A 79 -4.15 -4.99 6.29
C GLU A 79 -3.03 -5.08 7.31
N PHE A 80 -1.82 -4.83 6.85
CA PHE A 80 -0.65 -4.74 7.71
C PHE A 80 0.03 -3.39 7.50
N SER A 81 0.39 -2.73 8.60
CA SER A 81 1.07 -1.44 8.57
C SER A 81 2.53 -1.61 8.97
N PHE A 82 3.44 -1.14 8.12
CA PHE A 82 4.86 -0.98 8.40
C PHE A 82 5.14 0.50 8.61
N TYR A 83 6.00 0.81 9.58
CA TYR A 83 6.40 2.18 9.86
C TYR A 83 7.88 2.34 9.56
N ARG A 84 8.23 3.40 8.83
CA ARG A 84 9.60 3.89 8.70
C ARG A 84 9.76 5.15 9.52
N TYR A 85 10.88 5.26 10.21
CA TYR A 85 11.19 6.36 11.12
C TYR A 85 12.44 7.11 10.61
N PRO A 86 12.27 8.01 9.63
CA PRO A 86 13.36 8.88 9.20
C PRO A 86 13.71 9.89 10.30
N ASP A 87 15.01 10.17 10.47
CA ASP A 87 15.51 11.18 11.42
C ASP A 87 15.28 12.61 10.90
N SER A 88 14.95 12.77 9.62
CA SER A 88 14.68 14.08 9.01
C SER A 88 13.75 14.00 7.80
N ALA A 89 13.18 15.15 7.42
CA ALA A 89 12.44 15.28 6.17
C ALA A 89 13.32 14.99 4.93
N ASP A 90 14.61 15.32 4.97
CA ASP A 90 15.55 15.02 3.88
C ASP A 90 15.80 13.52 3.75
N GLU A 91 16.02 12.83 4.87
CA GLU A 91 16.16 11.37 4.85
C GLU A 91 14.90 10.69 4.31
N LEU A 92 13.70 11.16 4.70
CA LEU A 92 12.45 10.66 4.15
C LEU A 92 12.38 10.84 2.63
N ARG A 93 12.73 12.04 2.13
CA ARG A 93 12.74 12.33 0.69
C ARG A 93 13.68 11.38 -0.05
N ASP A 94 14.90 11.23 0.45
CA ASP A 94 15.94 10.44 -0.19
C ASP A 94 15.58 8.94 -0.18
N TYR A 95 14.98 8.47 0.92
CA TYR A 95 14.43 7.12 1.02
C TYR A 95 13.34 6.86 -0.04
N ILE A 96 12.35 7.76 -0.15
CA ILE A 96 11.26 7.63 -1.14
C ILE A 96 11.84 7.65 -2.55
N ALA A 97 12.69 8.63 -2.87
CA ALA A 97 13.32 8.75 -4.19
C ALA A 97 14.12 7.50 -4.59
N THR A 98 14.72 6.81 -3.62
CA THR A 98 15.55 5.63 -3.87
C THR A 98 14.74 4.33 -3.91
N LYS A 99 13.75 4.16 -3.03
CA LYS A 99 13.08 2.88 -2.79
C LYS A 99 11.69 2.79 -3.41
N TRP A 100 11.05 3.91 -3.71
CA TRP A 100 9.67 3.94 -4.17
C TRP A 100 9.55 4.44 -5.60
N GLN A 101 9.47 3.49 -6.54
CA GLN A 101 9.22 3.83 -7.93
C GLN A 101 7.84 4.46 -8.11
N HIS A 102 7.78 5.53 -8.90
CA HIS A 102 6.56 6.26 -9.25
C HIS A 102 5.84 6.88 -8.05
N THR A 103 6.60 7.27 -7.04
CA THR A 103 6.09 7.90 -5.83
C THR A 103 7.12 8.92 -5.36
N HIS A 104 6.63 10.09 -4.96
CA HIS A 104 7.47 11.25 -4.66
C HIS A 104 6.97 11.97 -3.42
N LEU A 105 7.91 12.45 -2.61
CA LEU A 105 7.62 13.46 -1.60
C LEU A 105 7.70 14.83 -2.28
N ASP A 106 6.58 15.56 -2.33
CA ASP A 106 6.58 16.89 -2.93
C ASP A 106 7.21 17.94 -2.03
N ALA A 107 7.57 19.08 -2.61
CA ALA A 107 8.23 20.16 -1.89
C ALA A 107 7.36 20.74 -0.75
N VAL A 108 6.03 20.68 -0.90
CA VAL A 108 5.09 21.20 0.10
C VAL A 108 5.09 20.30 1.34
N THR A 109 4.94 18.99 1.15
CA THR A 109 4.94 17.99 2.23
C THR A 109 6.31 17.88 2.87
N HIS A 110 7.39 17.93 2.08
CA HIS A 110 8.77 17.95 2.59
C HIS A 110 9.02 19.17 3.50
N ARG A 111 8.68 20.38 3.03
CA ARG A 111 8.82 21.60 3.84
C ARG A 111 7.99 21.52 5.12
N ARG A 112 6.74 21.08 5.01
CA ARG A 112 5.83 20.95 6.15
C ARG A 112 6.34 19.94 7.18
N ALA A 113 6.87 18.80 6.74
CA ALA A 113 7.53 17.83 7.62
C ALA A 113 8.65 18.50 8.43
N GLY A 114 9.55 19.22 7.76
CA GLY A 114 10.65 19.91 8.41
C GLY A 114 10.22 21.07 9.32
N GLU A 115 9.10 21.75 9.03
CA GLU A 115 8.51 22.76 9.91
C GLU A 115 7.93 22.14 11.18
N MET A 116 7.17 21.05 11.05
CA MET A 116 6.54 20.40 12.19
C MET A 116 7.57 19.74 13.12
N MET A 117 8.61 19.10 12.57
CA MET A 117 9.72 18.55 13.38
C MET A 117 10.52 19.62 14.12
N ARG A 118 10.61 20.85 13.58
CA ARG A 118 11.26 21.96 14.29
C ARG A 118 10.38 22.57 15.37
N ALA A 119 9.06 22.56 15.18
CA ALA A 119 8.11 23.07 16.15
C ALA A 119 7.98 22.15 17.36
N ASP A 120 8.15 20.84 17.16
CA ASP A 120 8.13 19.82 18.20
C ASP A 120 9.36 18.90 18.08
N PRO A 121 10.47 19.21 18.79
CA PRO A 121 11.71 18.44 18.70
C PRO A 121 11.61 17.00 19.20
N ASP A 122 10.60 16.67 20.02
CA ASP A 122 10.39 15.32 20.55
C ASP A 122 9.46 14.49 19.64
N ALA A 123 8.85 15.12 18.64
CA ALA A 123 8.01 14.44 17.67
C ALA A 123 8.82 13.57 16.70
N ARG A 124 8.21 12.47 16.26
CA ARG A 124 8.83 11.50 15.36
C ARG A 124 8.13 11.48 14.02
N LEU A 125 8.88 11.77 12.96
CA LEU A 125 8.39 11.61 11.59
C LEU A 125 8.26 10.12 11.30
N TRP A 126 7.13 9.71 10.72
CA TRP A 126 7.00 8.37 10.19
C TRP A 126 6.31 8.33 8.82
N LEU A 127 6.70 7.35 8.02
CA LEU A 127 6.00 6.97 6.80
C LEU A 127 5.24 5.68 7.11
N ARG A 128 3.92 5.72 6.98
CA ARG A 128 3.04 4.57 7.18
C ARG A 128 2.84 3.84 5.86
N GLU A 129 3.47 2.68 5.72
CA GLU A 129 3.27 1.80 4.58
C GLU A 129 2.20 0.76 4.91
N GLN A 130 1.07 0.81 4.22
CA GLN A 130 0.01 -0.17 4.43
C GLN A 130 -0.05 -1.14 3.26
N VAL A 131 -0.19 -2.43 3.57
CA VAL A 131 -0.27 -3.51 2.59
C VAL A 131 -1.54 -4.30 2.85
N ALA A 132 -2.39 -4.44 1.84
CA ALA A 132 -3.54 -5.31 1.82
C ALA A 132 -3.14 -6.72 1.36
N ILE A 133 -3.59 -7.71 2.13
CA ILE A 133 -3.38 -9.14 1.91
C ILE A 133 -4.76 -9.76 1.69
N ARG A 134 -5.04 -10.19 0.47
CA ARG A 134 -6.28 -10.91 0.14
C ARG A 134 -5.99 -12.37 -0.11
N THR A 135 -6.78 -13.23 0.52
CA THR A 135 -6.75 -14.68 0.26
C THR A 135 -7.86 -15.04 -0.71
N LEU A 136 -7.46 -15.63 -1.84
CA LEU A 136 -8.36 -16.08 -2.89
C LEU A 136 -8.36 -17.61 -2.96
N LEU A 137 -9.54 -18.22 -2.98
CA LEU A 137 -9.72 -19.66 -3.18
C LEU A 137 -10.34 -19.96 -4.55
N PRO A 138 -9.95 -21.06 -5.22
CA PRO A 138 -10.63 -21.54 -6.41
C PRO A 138 -12.06 -21.96 -6.04
N GLU A 139 -13.04 -21.52 -6.82
CA GLU A 139 -14.38 -22.10 -6.72
C GLU A 139 -14.38 -23.53 -7.27
N ALA A 140 -15.20 -24.40 -6.67
CA ALA A 140 -15.38 -25.76 -7.15
C ALA A 140 -15.91 -25.72 -8.59
N ARG A 141 -15.33 -26.54 -9.48
CA ARG A 141 -15.88 -26.70 -10.83
C ARG A 141 -17.19 -27.47 -10.68
N SER A 142 -18.31 -26.77 -10.81
CA SER A 142 -19.62 -27.39 -11.07
C SER A 142 -19.59 -28.13 -12.40
#